data_AF-A0A969LIX9-F1
#
_entry.id   AF-A0A969LIX9-F1
#
_cell.length_a   1.000
_cell.length_b   1.000
_cell.length_c   1.000
_cell.angle_alpha   90.00
_cell.angle_beta   90.00
_cell.angle_gamma   90.00
#
_symmetry.space_group_name_H-M   'P 1'
#
loop_
_entity.id
_entity.type
_entity.pdbx_description
1 polymer ?
#
loop_
_entity_poly.entity_id
_entity_poly.type
_entity_poly.pdbx_seq_one_letter_code
_entity_poly.pdbx_strand_id
1 'polypeptide(L)'
;MQISLKPEQAAFVQTQLASGHYQTAAELVSRALELLQRQSEYEQWLAATRQQVDEGVAALERGEGVAGDVVIAQLRDRLQGH
;
A
#
# COMPACT_ATOMS: atom_id res chain seq x y z
N MET A 1 20.29 10.82 18.13
CA MET A 1 21.01 9.58 17.77
C MET A 1 22.02 9.91 16.68
N GLN A 2 23.23 9.35 16.73
CA GLN A 2 24.25 9.57 15.69
C GLN A 2 24.41 8.28 14.88
N ILE A 3 24.22 8.38 13.56
CA ILE A 3 24.26 7.25 12.63
C ILE A 3 25.40 7.53 11.66
N SER A 4 26.29 6.56 11.47
CA SER A 4 27.36 6.67 10.48
C SER A 4 26.89 6.05 9.16
N LEU A 5 26.97 6.83 8.08
CA LEU A 5 26.61 6.38 6.74
C LEU A 5 27.84 5.81 6.03
N LYS A 6 27.61 4.78 5.20
CA LYS A 6 28.63 4.34 4.24
C LYS A 6 28.90 5.45 3.21
N PRO A 7 30.10 5.49 2.59
CA PRO A 7 30.42 6.51 1.59
C PRO A 7 29.40 6.60 0.45
N GLU A 8 28.89 5.46 0.00
CA GLU A 8 27.85 5.36 -1.04
C GLU A 8 26.53 6.02 -0.63
N GLN A 9 26.11 5.81 0.62
CA GLN A 9 24.88 6.41 1.18
C GLN A 9 25.05 7.93 1.36
N ALA A 10 26.24 8.37 1.78
CA ALA A 10 26.55 9.80 1.88
C ALA A 10 26.53 10.49 0.51
N ALA A 11 27.08 9.85 -0.53
CA ALA A 11 27.02 10.35 -1.91
C ALA A 11 25.56 10.45 -2.43
N PHE A 12 24.73 9.44 -2.12
CA PHE A 12 23.31 9.49 -2.43
C PHE A 12 22.61 10.67 -1.75
N VAL A 13 22.81 10.87 -0.44
CA VAL A 13 22.24 12.00 0.30
C VAL A 13 22.67 13.32 -0.32
N GLN A 14 23.97 13.50 -0.62
CA GLN A 14 24.45 14.73 -1.25
C GLN A 14 23.82 14.99 -2.63
N THR A 15 23.61 13.95 -3.43
CA THR A 15 22.94 14.06 -4.74
C THR A 15 21.49 14.52 -4.59
N GLN A 16 20.77 13.97 -3.62
CA GLN A 16 19.38 14.34 -3.34
C GLN A 16 19.27 15.79 -2.84
N LEU A 17 20.20 16.23 -1.98
CA LEU A 17 20.26 17.63 -1.53
C LEU A 17 20.60 18.59 -2.69
N ALA A 18 21.57 18.22 -3.52
CA ALA A 18 21.96 19.02 -4.69
C ALA A 18 20.82 19.17 -5.71
N SER A 19 19.90 18.19 -5.78
CA SER A 19 18.71 18.26 -6.63
C SER A 19 17.64 19.25 -6.15
N GLY A 20 17.78 19.78 -4.92
CA GLY A 20 16.81 20.69 -4.30
C GLY A 20 15.54 20.02 -3.76
N HIS A 21 15.38 18.69 -3.92
CA HIS A 21 14.22 17.96 -3.39
C HIS A 21 14.17 17.91 -1.86
N TYR A 22 15.32 18.05 -1.20
CA TYR A 22 15.42 18.08 0.26
C TYR A 22 16.39 19.20 0.65
N GLN A 23 16.04 19.94 1.69
CA GLN A 23 16.84 21.06 2.21
C GLN A 23 17.91 20.58 3.19
N THR A 24 17.66 19.46 3.88
CA THR A 24 18.59 18.90 4.86
C THR A 24 18.65 17.39 4.82
N ALA A 25 19.77 16.81 5.26
CA ALA A 25 19.90 15.36 5.41
C ALA A 25 18.88 14.79 6.41
N ALA A 26 18.50 15.57 7.43
CA ALA A 26 17.50 15.16 8.41
C ALA A 26 16.11 14.99 7.78
N GLU A 27 15.71 15.92 6.90
CA GLU A 27 14.45 15.84 6.15
C GLU A 27 14.39 14.58 5.27
N LEU A 28 15.46 14.32 4.52
CA LEU A 28 15.58 13.12 3.69
C LEU A 28 15.47 11.85 4.54
N VAL A 29 16.17 11.78 5.67
CA VAL A 29 16.14 10.61 6.56
C VAL A 29 14.75 10.43 7.18
N SER A 30 14.10 11.49 7.62
CA SER A 30 12.70 11.42 8.09
C SER A 30 11.79 10.85 7.03
N ARG A 31 11.92 11.31 5.77
CA ARG A 31 11.11 10.79 4.67
C ARG A 31 11.40 9.31 4.37
N ALA A 32 12.67 8.90 4.43
CA ALA A 32 13.05 7.50 4.24
C ALA A 32 12.45 6.59 5.33
N LEU A 33 12.40 7.07 6.59
CA LEU A 33 11.79 6.34 7.69
C LEU A 33 10.27 6.25 7.56
N GLU A 34 9.59 7.32 7.12
CA GLU A 34 8.15 7.27 6.83
C GLU A 34 7.83 6.24 5.74
N LEU A 35 8.65 6.16 4.68
CA LEU A 35 8.49 5.15 3.63
C LEU A 35 8.68 3.74 4.19
N LEU A 36 9.66 3.54 5.06
CA LEU A 36 9.90 2.25 5.71
C LEU A 36 8.74 1.85 6.63
N GLN A 37 8.14 2.79 7.37
CA GLN A 37 6.96 2.52 8.19
C GLN A 37 5.77 2.09 7.34
N ARG A 38 5.51 2.79 6.23
CA ARG A 38 4.43 2.44 5.29
C ARG A 38 4.64 1.10 4.60
N GLN A 39 5.89 0.65 4.45
CA GLN A 39 6.17 -0.64 3.82
C GLN A 39 5.56 -1.80 4.62
N SER A 40 5.60 -1.75 5.95
CA SER A 40 4.95 -2.76 6.80
C SER A 40 3.43 -2.79 6.60
N GLU A 41 2.79 -1.62 6.54
CA GLU A 41 1.34 -1.51 6.27
C GLU A 41 1.00 -2.06 4.89
N TYR A 42 1.83 -1.78 3.88
CA TYR A 42 1.65 -2.29 2.54
C TYR A 42 1.76 -3.83 2.47
N GLU A 43 2.73 -4.42 3.16
CA GLU A 43 2.90 -5.88 3.21
C GLU A 43 1.69 -6.56 3.86
N GLN A 44 1.15 -5.99 4.94
CA GLN A 44 -0.06 -6.48 5.58
C GLN A 44 -1.28 -6.38 4.67
N TRP A 45 -1.46 -5.22 4.02
CA TRP A 45 -2.53 -5.01 3.06
C TRP A 45 -2.44 -5.98 1.88
N LEU A 46 -1.23 -6.22 1.37
CA LEU A 46 -0.99 -7.14 0.26
C LEU A 46 -1.32 -8.59 0.65
N ALA A 47 -0.93 -9.03 1.84
CA ALA A 47 -1.24 -10.36 2.34
C ALA A 47 -2.77 -10.55 2.50
N ALA A 48 -3.44 -9.59 3.14
CA ALA A 48 -4.89 -9.63 3.34
C ALA A 48 -5.66 -9.63 2.00
N THR A 49 -5.22 -8.80 1.05
CA THR A 49 -5.85 -8.71 -0.27
C THR A 49 -5.69 -10.00 -1.05
N ARG A 50 -4.50 -10.61 -1.02
CA ARG A 50 -4.26 -11.92 -1.67
C ARG A 50 -5.18 -13.00 -1.09
N GLN A 51 -5.29 -13.06 0.24
CA GLN A 51 -6.19 -14.00 0.90
C GLN A 51 -7.65 -13.81 0.43
N GLN A 52 -8.15 -12.58 0.39
CA GLN A 52 -9.52 -12.30 -0.07
C GLN A 52 -9.75 -12.69 -1.54
N VAL A 53 -8.74 -12.48 -2.40
CA VAL A 53 -8.79 -12.90 -3.80
C VAL A 53 -8.83 -14.42 -3.91
N ASP A 54 -7.97 -15.12 -3.18
CA ASP A 54 -7.91 -16.59 -3.19
C ASP A 54 -9.23 -17.21 -2.70
N GLU A 55 -9.81 -16.65 -1.63
CA GLU A 55 -11.14 -17.03 -1.13
C GLU A 55 -12.23 -16.81 -2.19
N GLY A 56 -12.22 -15.66 -2.87
CA GLY A 56 -13.15 -15.34 -3.95
C GLY A 56 -13.03 -16.28 -5.14
N VAL A 57 -11.80 -16.60 -5.57
CA VAL A 57 -11.54 -17.57 -6.65
C VAL A 57 -12.08 -18.94 -6.27
N ALA A 58 -11.77 -19.42 -5.05
CA ALA A 58 -12.27 -20.71 -4.57
C ALA A 58 -13.81 -20.76 -4.50
N ALA A 59 -14.46 -19.65 -4.13
CA ALA A 59 -15.93 -19.56 -4.14
C ALA A 59 -16.50 -19.67 -5.56
N LEU A 60 -15.87 -19.01 -6.55
CA LEU A 60 -16.26 -19.12 -7.95
C LEU A 60 -16.11 -20.56 -8.47
N GLU A 61 -15.02 -21.25 -8.11
CA GLU A 61 -14.80 -22.65 -8.47
C GLU A 61 -15.86 -23.59 -7.88
N ARG A 62 -16.38 -23.27 -6.69
CA ARG A 62 -17.52 -23.98 -6.06
C ARG A 62 -18.88 -23.60 -6.67
N GLY A 63 -18.94 -22.67 -7.61
CA GLY A 63 -20.17 -22.19 -8.23
C GLY A 63 -20.96 -21.19 -7.37
N GLU A 64 -20.33 -20.59 -6.36
CA GLU A 64 -20.97 -19.60 -5.45
C GLU A 64 -21.01 -18.18 -6.04
N GLY A 65 -20.61 -18.02 -7.31
CA GLY A 65 -20.69 -16.75 -8.02
C GLY A 65 -22.13 -16.31 -8.23
N VAL A 66 -22.40 -15.01 -8.06
CA VAL A 66 -23.71 -14.41 -8.32
C VAL A 66 -23.64 -13.57 -9.60
N ALA A 67 -24.66 -13.69 -10.45
CA ALA A 67 -24.75 -12.89 -11.66
C ALA A 67 -24.85 -11.39 -11.33
N GLY A 68 -24.16 -10.56 -12.11
CA GLY A 68 -24.00 -9.14 -11.80
C GLY A 68 -25.32 -8.35 -11.80
N ASP A 69 -26.25 -8.71 -12.69
CA ASP A 69 -27.59 -8.13 -12.75
C ASP A 69 -28.40 -8.41 -11.48
N VAL A 70 -28.29 -9.62 -10.93
CA VAL A 70 -28.91 -10.01 -9.65
C VAL A 70 -28.34 -9.19 -8.50
N VAL A 71 -27.01 -9.01 -8.44
CA VAL A 71 -26.35 -8.20 -7.40
C VAL A 71 -26.81 -6.74 -7.45
N ILE A 72 -26.85 -6.14 -8.65
CA ILE A 72 -27.28 -4.74 -8.84
C ILE A 72 -28.75 -4.55 -8.43
N ALA A 73 -29.63 -5.49 -8.76
CA ALA A 73 -31.03 -5.44 -8.35
C ALA A 73 -31.19 -5.47 -6.82
N GLN A 74 -30.48 -6.38 -6.13
CA GLN A 74 -30.51 -6.49 -4.68
C GLN A 74 -29.94 -5.25 -3.97
N LEU A 75 -28.85 -4.68 -4.49
CA LEU A 75 -28.27 -3.46 -3.94
C LEU A 75 -29.23 -2.28 -4.06
N ARG A 76 -29.92 -2.16 -5.21
CA ARG A 76 -30.89 -1.09 -5.44
C ARG A 76 -32.08 -1.18 -4.50
N ASP A 77 -32.60 -2.39 -4.28
CA ASP A 77 -33.70 -2.64 -3.34
C ASP A 77 -33.31 -2.23 -1.90
N ARG A 78 -32.11 -2.62 -1.45
CA ARG A 78 -31.58 -2.23 -0.13
C ARG A 78 -31.42 -0.73 0.06
N LEU A 79 -31.06 0.00 -1.00
CA LEU A 79 -30.90 1.46 -0.97
C LEU A 79 -32.24 2.21 -1.03
N GLN A 80 -33.30 1.58 -1.54
CA GLN A 80 -34.64 2.16 -1.66
C GLN A 80 -35.54 1.81 -0.46
N GLY A 81 -35.20 0.78 0.32
CA GLY A 81 -35.90 0.38 1.55
C GLY A 81 -35.51 1.17 2.81
N HIS A 82 -34.80 2.31 2.67
CA HIS A 82 -34.46 3.25 3.73
C HIS A 82 -35.24 4.56 3.59
#